data_AF-A0A382FVB4-F1
#
_entry.id   AF-A0A382FVB4-F1
#
_cell.length_a   1.000
_cell.length_b   1.000
_cell.length_c   1.000
_cell.angle_alpha   90.00
_cell.angle_beta   90.00
_cell.angle_gamma   90.00
#
_symmetry.space_group_name_H-M   'P 1'
#
loop_
_entity.id
_entity.type
_entity.pdbx_description
1 polymer ?
#
loop_
_entity_poly.entity_id
_entity_poly.type
_entity_poly.pdbx_seq_one_letter_code
_entity_poly.pdbx_strand_id
1 'polypeptide(L)'
;HCAKVFLKAPTDLQINSDTRAVGLIWDRVEGAFDYRVYKRGDTDSLLYLDKVKSTSFHHTGLGYAESVCYVVSAVDAEGDESGFSRIGCGETSKPPRLKILKFELVEPSGNMALDSREDGKLRFAIVNEGKSLSKNINLRISPEINDLSEIEFDTLRIIKTLDVDEAKYIEFDIFSKLKVPTVEWKFSLTATESEGFDLAEPYPFSFKTKSVDPSKMILADYAISNDFGTHYIPKNELVELTIRFQNIGEGPTEYVNIDVIDNHTFSMPNSNGIFELAGLQPGEYADVDMNIKSGRDHFAILLNVTDYLDQESSFSVDLELMKHYRSKKEMMVHDVGTKIITPYPDRLSEIDVERNIPIGRKNPNAMAVVLALENYDDIIFPLAKYAERDARIFRLYLQNSFGLDDYQVLPSKPWQMEAGPTREDFDKIFDPHQGDLRNRIFTASKYSGIDQVDIHIYYAGLGFWHSGQPYLIPKDGHNGQISSFNSLEKILSDLSLLSVLQNIRTMTIFLDI
;
A
#
# COMPACT_ATOMS: atom_id res chain seq x y z
N HIS A 1 10.60 -76.27 80.59
CA HIS A 1 10.68 -76.58 79.15
C HIS A 1 10.48 -75.30 78.36
N CYS A 2 11.53 -74.68 77.83
CA CYS A 2 11.37 -73.66 76.78
C CYS A 2 11.12 -74.41 75.47
N ALA A 3 9.89 -74.42 74.98
CA ALA A 3 9.60 -74.86 73.63
C ALA A 3 9.98 -73.72 72.68
N LYS A 4 10.90 -73.98 71.74
CA LYS A 4 11.22 -73.04 70.67
C LYS A 4 9.95 -72.80 69.85
N VAL A 5 9.49 -71.54 69.80
CA VAL A 5 8.34 -71.16 68.98
C VAL A 5 8.81 -71.10 67.54
N PHE A 6 8.25 -71.94 66.67
CA PHE A 6 8.56 -71.89 65.25
C PHE A 6 8.02 -70.61 64.62
N LEU A 7 8.88 -69.92 63.90
CA LEU A 7 8.53 -68.68 63.22
C LEU A 7 7.55 -68.96 62.08
N LYS A 8 6.44 -68.22 62.04
CA LYS A 8 5.43 -68.35 60.97
C LYS A 8 5.92 -67.64 59.71
N ALA A 9 5.51 -68.15 58.54
CA ALA A 9 5.74 -67.45 57.28
C ALA A 9 4.97 -66.11 57.25
N PRO A 10 5.54 -65.04 56.67
CA PRO A 10 4.82 -63.78 56.44
C PRO A 10 3.53 -63.97 55.64
N THR A 11 2.49 -63.22 55.99
CA THR A 11 1.18 -63.22 55.31
C THR A 11 0.89 -61.87 54.64
N ASP A 12 -0.13 -61.85 53.77
CA ASP A 12 -0.61 -60.67 53.06
C ASP A 12 0.49 -59.87 52.33
N LEU A 13 1.37 -60.57 51.60
CA LEU A 13 2.36 -59.91 50.75
C LEU A 13 1.65 -59.22 49.57
N GLN A 14 1.66 -57.89 49.60
CA GLN A 14 1.11 -57.02 48.57
C GLN A 14 2.23 -56.35 47.78
N ILE A 15 2.04 -56.26 46.46
CA ILE A 15 2.96 -55.58 45.54
C ILE A 15 2.26 -54.32 45.03
N ASN A 16 2.82 -53.16 45.38
CA ASN A 16 2.40 -51.86 44.88
C ASN A 16 3.32 -51.46 43.74
N SER A 17 2.76 -51.41 42.53
CA SER A 17 3.51 -51.02 41.34
C SER A 17 3.87 -49.53 41.35
N ASP A 18 5.07 -49.23 40.88
CA ASP A 18 5.56 -47.87 40.66
C ASP A 18 6.34 -47.81 39.32
N THR A 19 6.84 -46.63 38.99
CA THR A 19 7.67 -46.37 37.81
C THR A 19 9.05 -46.99 38.01
N ARG A 20 9.36 -48.04 37.23
CA ARG A 20 10.66 -48.74 37.30
C ARG A 20 11.02 -49.24 38.72
N ALA A 21 10.00 -49.43 39.55
CA ALA A 21 10.13 -49.87 40.92
C ALA A 21 8.84 -50.56 41.39
N VAL A 22 8.94 -51.31 42.47
CA VAL A 22 7.78 -51.86 43.18
C VAL A 22 7.98 -51.73 44.68
N GLY A 23 6.90 -51.39 45.40
CA GLY A 23 6.83 -51.47 46.85
C GLY A 23 6.22 -52.79 47.28
N LEU A 24 6.86 -53.48 48.22
CA LEU A 24 6.38 -54.69 48.83
C LEU A 24 5.96 -54.37 50.26
N ILE A 25 4.81 -54.86 50.70
CA ILE A 25 4.30 -54.70 52.06
C ILE A 25 3.74 -56.05 52.52
N TRP A 26 4.00 -56.45 53.76
CA TRP A 26 3.48 -57.70 54.34
C TRP A 26 3.14 -57.53 55.83
N ASP A 27 2.44 -58.52 56.39
CA ASP A 27 2.09 -58.53 57.81
C ASP A 27 3.32 -58.79 58.70
N ARG A 28 3.36 -58.11 59.86
CA ARG A 28 4.38 -58.37 60.87
C ARG A 28 4.24 -59.79 61.44
N VAL A 29 5.34 -60.53 61.43
CA VAL A 29 5.46 -61.84 62.09
C VAL A 29 5.98 -61.65 63.52
N GLU A 30 5.25 -62.18 64.49
CA GLU A 30 5.67 -62.19 65.90
C GLU A 30 6.91 -63.06 66.10
N GLY A 31 7.94 -62.53 66.77
CA GLY A 31 9.23 -63.21 66.95
C GLY A 31 10.24 -63.01 65.82
N ALA A 32 9.87 -62.33 64.72
CA ALA A 32 10.80 -62.01 63.64
C ALA A 32 11.79 -60.91 64.04
N PHE A 33 13.09 -61.18 63.87
CA PHE A 33 14.18 -60.22 64.03
C PHE A 33 14.44 -59.42 62.74
N ASP A 34 14.37 -60.09 61.59
CA ASP A 34 14.41 -59.49 60.26
C ASP A 34 13.64 -60.34 59.23
N TYR A 35 13.61 -59.86 57.99
CA TYR A 35 12.98 -60.53 56.85
C TYR A 35 13.96 -60.61 55.69
N ARG A 36 13.91 -61.72 54.94
CA ARG A 36 14.67 -61.91 53.70
C ARG A 36 13.71 -61.80 52.53
N VAL A 37 14.07 -60.99 51.53
CA VAL A 37 13.26 -60.74 50.34
C VAL A 37 13.89 -61.43 49.14
N TYR A 38 13.09 -62.18 48.40
CA TYR A 38 13.52 -62.93 47.23
C TYR A 38 12.70 -62.52 46.00
N LYS A 39 13.38 -62.26 44.88
CA LYS A 39 12.75 -62.13 43.55
C LYS A 39 12.68 -63.52 42.93
N ARG A 40 11.52 -63.91 42.42
CA ARG A 40 11.33 -65.15 41.67
C ARG A 40 11.76 -64.93 40.21
N GLY A 41 12.64 -65.78 39.72
CA GLY A 41 13.05 -65.85 38.31
C GLY A 41 12.18 -66.81 37.48
N ASP A 42 12.40 -66.82 36.17
CA ASP A 42 11.55 -67.52 35.18
C ASP A 42 11.48 -69.05 35.36
N THR A 43 12.50 -69.65 35.98
CA THR A 43 12.60 -71.11 36.22
C THR A 43 12.23 -71.52 37.65
N ASP A 44 11.45 -70.70 38.35
CA ASP A 44 11.10 -70.90 39.77
C ASP A 44 12.30 -70.79 40.74
N SER A 45 13.41 -70.22 40.24
CA SER A 45 14.58 -69.91 41.06
C SER A 45 14.32 -68.67 41.92
N LEU A 46 14.78 -68.69 43.17
CA LEU A 46 14.67 -67.55 44.08
C LEU A 46 16.00 -66.81 44.15
N LEU A 47 16.02 -65.58 43.65
CA LEU A 47 17.15 -64.66 43.78
C LEU A 47 16.99 -63.86 45.07
N TYR A 48 17.89 -64.07 46.02
CA TYR A 48 17.97 -63.24 47.22
C TYR A 48 18.31 -61.79 46.84
N LEU A 49 17.47 -60.85 47.28
CA LEU A 49 17.68 -59.42 47.02
C LEU A 49 18.35 -58.74 48.21
N ASP A 50 17.68 -58.77 49.36
CA ASP A 50 18.14 -58.06 50.55
C ASP A 50 17.48 -58.58 51.84
N LYS A 51 18.00 -58.11 52.96
CA LYS A 51 17.47 -58.32 54.32
C LYS A 51 16.99 -56.99 54.88
N VAL A 52 15.75 -56.98 55.39
CA VAL A 52 15.13 -55.79 55.97
C VAL A 52 14.55 -56.06 57.35
N LYS A 53 14.55 -55.05 58.23
CA LYS A 53 13.90 -55.13 59.55
C LYS A 53 12.45 -54.62 59.55
N SER A 54 12.08 -53.85 58.54
CA SER A 54 10.71 -53.37 58.30
C SER A 54 9.85 -54.46 57.67
N THR A 55 8.54 -54.27 57.70
CA THR A 55 7.55 -55.10 56.98
C THR A 55 7.24 -54.55 55.59
N SER A 56 8.22 -53.86 55.01
CA SER A 56 8.14 -53.27 53.68
C SER A 56 9.52 -53.24 53.04
N PHE A 57 9.54 -53.36 51.71
CA PHE A 57 10.76 -53.27 50.90
C PHE A 57 10.44 -52.51 49.62
N HIS A 58 11.35 -51.64 49.17
CA HIS A 58 11.18 -50.93 47.91
C HIS A 58 12.28 -51.37 46.95
N HIS A 59 11.89 -52.01 45.86
CA HIS A 59 12.80 -52.55 44.87
C HIS A 59 12.81 -51.66 43.64
N THR A 60 13.92 -50.95 43.42
CA THR A 60 14.12 -49.99 42.32
C THR A 60 14.99 -50.55 41.20
N GLY A 61 15.03 -49.88 40.06
CA GLY A 61 15.92 -50.22 38.95
C GLY A 61 15.35 -51.27 38.00
N LEU A 62 14.04 -51.47 38.04
CA LEU A 62 13.30 -52.35 37.13
C LEU A 62 13.10 -51.67 35.77
N GLY A 63 12.73 -52.47 34.77
CA GLY A 63 12.24 -52.00 33.48
C GLY A 63 10.81 -51.45 33.57
N TYR A 64 10.32 -50.93 32.45
CA TYR A 64 8.91 -50.57 32.27
C TYR A 64 8.10 -51.79 31.86
N ALA A 65 6.85 -51.89 32.34
CA ALA A 65 5.99 -53.06 32.11
C ALA A 65 6.68 -54.41 32.42
N GLU A 66 7.58 -54.41 33.41
CA GLU A 66 8.31 -55.60 33.84
C GLU A 66 7.43 -56.37 34.83
N SER A 67 7.07 -57.60 34.48
CA SER A 67 6.40 -58.52 35.39
C SER A 67 7.39 -59.05 36.43
N VAL A 68 7.08 -58.87 37.71
CA VAL A 68 7.94 -59.25 38.82
C VAL A 68 7.16 -59.97 39.91
N CYS A 69 7.73 -61.03 40.46
CA CYS A 69 7.15 -61.82 41.54
C CYS A 69 8.13 -61.96 42.69
N TYR A 70 7.60 -61.94 43.92
CA TYR A 70 8.39 -61.97 45.14
C TYR A 70 7.83 -62.94 46.16
N VAL A 71 8.73 -63.41 47.01
CA VAL A 71 8.41 -64.09 48.26
C VAL A 71 9.26 -63.52 49.38
N VAL A 72 8.71 -63.54 50.60
CA VAL A 72 9.39 -63.05 51.79
C VAL A 72 9.38 -64.14 52.85
N SER A 73 10.47 -64.28 53.58
CA SER A 73 10.56 -65.11 54.78
C SER A 73 10.94 -64.24 55.98
N ALA A 74 10.57 -64.70 57.16
CA ALA A 74 10.98 -64.09 58.42
C ALA A 74 12.19 -64.86 58.98
N VAL A 75 13.04 -64.18 59.76
CA VAL A 75 14.20 -64.77 60.43
C VAL A 75 14.16 -64.40 61.91
N ASP A 76 14.40 -65.36 62.80
CA ASP A 76 14.47 -65.12 64.25
C ASP A 76 15.84 -64.56 64.70
N ALA A 77 16.01 -64.31 66.00
CA ALA A 77 17.25 -63.73 66.54
C ALA A 77 18.43 -64.71 66.48
N GLU A 78 18.15 -66.02 66.41
CA GLU A 78 19.11 -67.10 66.29
C GLU A 78 19.53 -67.37 64.84
N GLY A 79 18.83 -66.76 63.87
CA GLY A 79 19.15 -66.83 62.44
C GLY A 79 18.36 -67.89 61.66
N ASP A 80 17.38 -68.53 62.29
CA ASP A 80 16.53 -69.53 61.66
C ASP A 80 15.43 -68.86 60.83
N GLU A 81 15.26 -69.35 59.60
CA GLU A 81 14.34 -68.79 58.62
C GLU A 81 13.00 -69.55 58.60
N SER A 82 11.90 -68.82 58.48
CA SER A 82 10.56 -69.38 58.32
C SER A 82 10.36 -69.97 56.92
N GLY A 83 9.18 -70.57 56.67
CA GLY A 83 8.72 -70.79 55.31
C GLY A 83 8.49 -69.46 54.55
N PHE A 84 8.39 -69.53 53.22
CA PHE A 84 8.08 -68.39 52.37
C PHE A 84 6.61 -67.96 52.48
N SER A 85 6.36 -66.67 52.30
CA SER A 85 5.03 -66.12 52.07
C SER A 85 4.37 -66.73 50.82
N ARG A 86 3.06 -66.48 50.65
CA ARG A 86 2.45 -66.65 49.32
C ARG A 86 3.15 -65.72 48.33
N ILE A 87 3.24 -66.17 47.08
CA ILE A 87 3.85 -65.39 46.00
C ILE A 87 3.00 -64.14 45.75
N GLY A 88 3.63 -62.97 45.86
CA GLY A 88 3.06 -61.70 45.42
C GLY A 88 3.65 -61.33 44.06
N CYS A 89 2.81 -61.10 43.06
CA CYS A 89 3.24 -60.66 41.73
C CYS A 89 2.65 -59.29 41.41
N GLY A 90 3.40 -58.50 40.65
CA GLY A 90 2.97 -57.23 40.11
C GLY A 90 3.69 -56.92 38.80
N GLU A 91 3.32 -55.82 38.17
CA GLU A 91 3.92 -55.32 36.93
C GLU A 91 4.27 -53.84 37.11
N THR A 92 5.47 -53.42 36.75
CA THR A 92 5.85 -51.99 36.83
C THR A 92 5.03 -51.15 35.84
N SER A 93 4.93 -49.84 36.09
CA SER A 93 4.18 -48.94 35.21
C SER A 93 4.68 -48.99 33.76
N LYS A 94 3.76 -48.77 32.80
CA LYS A 94 4.08 -48.60 31.37
C LYS A 94 4.90 -47.32 31.15
N PRO A 95 5.71 -47.24 30.08
CA PRO A 95 6.53 -46.07 29.83
C PRO A 95 5.70 -44.79 29.56
N PRO A 96 6.34 -43.61 29.62
CA PRO A 96 5.72 -42.39 29.10
C PRO A 96 5.42 -42.52 27.60
N ARG A 97 4.47 -41.72 27.12
CA ARG A 97 4.13 -41.66 25.69
C ARG A 97 3.70 -40.24 25.32
N LEU A 98 4.57 -39.54 24.62
CA LEU A 98 4.30 -38.19 24.14
C LEU A 98 3.37 -38.21 22.93
N LYS A 99 2.49 -37.21 22.87
CA LYS A 99 1.62 -36.95 21.72
C LYS A 99 1.32 -35.48 21.60
N ILE A 100 1.29 -34.99 20.37
CA ILE A 100 0.80 -33.65 20.05
C ILE A 100 -0.68 -33.75 19.74
N LEU A 101 -1.50 -33.00 20.48
CA LEU A 101 -2.95 -32.97 20.31
C LEU A 101 -3.37 -32.00 19.20
N LYS A 102 -2.74 -30.83 19.16
CA LYS A 102 -3.05 -29.79 18.17
C LYS A 102 -1.90 -28.80 18.00
N PHE A 103 -1.91 -28.14 16.85
CA PHE A 103 -1.12 -26.97 16.50
C PHE A 103 -2.06 -25.81 16.15
N GLU A 104 -1.69 -24.61 16.60
CA GLU A 104 -2.38 -23.35 16.29
C GLU A 104 -1.34 -22.25 16.03
N LEU A 105 -1.49 -21.50 14.94
CA LEU A 105 -0.83 -20.22 14.76
C LEU A 105 -1.61 -19.17 15.56
N VAL A 106 -0.93 -18.48 16.46
CA VAL A 106 -1.50 -17.37 17.23
C VAL A 106 -0.86 -16.09 16.72
N GLU A 107 -1.66 -15.25 16.08
CA GLU A 107 -1.23 -14.00 15.46
C GLU A 107 -2.23 -12.87 15.82
N PRO A 108 -1.81 -11.60 15.82
CA PRO A 108 -2.63 -10.48 16.28
C PRO A 108 -3.72 -10.03 15.30
N SER A 109 -3.58 -10.25 13.99
CA SER A 109 -4.56 -9.88 12.97
C SER A 109 -5.84 -10.75 12.96
N GLY A 110 -5.76 -11.99 13.45
CA GLY A 110 -6.86 -12.96 13.47
C GLY A 110 -7.23 -13.55 12.10
N ASN A 111 -6.40 -13.39 11.07
CA ASN A 111 -6.65 -13.83 9.72
C ASN A 111 -6.13 -15.27 9.40
N MET A 112 -5.54 -15.96 10.39
CA MET A 112 -4.93 -17.29 10.28
C MET A 112 -3.73 -17.39 9.33
N ALA A 113 -3.08 -16.26 9.05
CA ALA A 113 -1.83 -16.16 8.33
C ALA A 113 -0.88 -15.22 9.11
N LEU A 114 0.42 -15.39 8.92
CA LEU A 114 1.41 -14.46 9.43
C LEU A 114 1.67 -13.39 8.36
N ASP A 115 1.14 -12.20 8.59
CA ASP A 115 1.23 -11.05 7.69
C ASP A 115 2.65 -10.48 7.67
N SER A 116 2.99 -9.67 6.67
CA SER A 116 4.30 -9.03 6.56
C SER A 116 4.63 -8.16 7.79
N ARG A 117 5.85 -8.31 8.34
CA ARG A 117 6.33 -7.64 9.57
C ARG A 117 5.46 -7.94 10.80
N GLU A 118 4.91 -9.13 10.90
CA GLU A 118 4.05 -9.54 12.01
C GLU A 118 4.77 -10.51 12.95
N ASP A 119 4.56 -10.32 14.25
CA ASP A 119 4.95 -11.26 15.30
C ASP A 119 3.80 -12.24 15.58
N GLY A 120 4.12 -13.52 15.69
CA GLY A 120 3.18 -14.57 16.02
C GLY A 120 3.78 -15.62 16.96
N LYS A 121 2.98 -16.63 17.28
CA LYS A 121 3.39 -17.79 18.08
C LYS A 121 2.90 -19.09 17.47
N LEU A 122 3.80 -20.04 17.35
CA LEU A 122 3.49 -21.42 17.01
C LEU A 122 3.16 -22.17 18.30
N ARG A 123 1.86 -22.38 18.55
CA ARG A 123 1.37 -23.00 19.79
C ARG A 123 1.04 -24.48 19.57
N PHE A 124 1.67 -25.34 20.37
CA PHE A 124 1.42 -26.79 20.38
C PHE A 124 0.83 -27.22 21.71
N ALA A 125 -0.16 -28.10 21.68
CA ALA A 125 -0.63 -28.82 22.85
C ALA A 125 0.04 -30.20 22.89
N ILE A 126 0.94 -30.43 23.84
CA ILE A 126 1.59 -31.72 24.07
C ILE A 126 1.01 -32.40 25.30
N VAL A 127 0.79 -33.70 25.23
CA VAL A 127 0.29 -34.53 26.33
C VAL A 127 1.18 -35.76 26.51
N ASN A 128 1.29 -36.24 27.74
CA ASN A 128 1.85 -37.55 28.05
C ASN A 128 0.70 -38.54 28.31
N GLU A 129 0.29 -39.31 27.28
CA GLU A 129 -0.73 -40.37 27.38
C GLU A 129 -0.16 -41.69 27.94
N GLY A 130 1.08 -41.68 28.44
CA GLY A 130 1.74 -42.83 29.04
C GLY A 130 1.22 -43.14 30.45
N LYS A 131 1.96 -43.98 31.18
CA LYS A 131 1.66 -44.28 32.60
C LYS A 131 2.81 -43.97 33.54
N SER A 132 3.78 -43.19 33.05
CA SER A 132 4.94 -42.73 33.80
C SER A 132 5.26 -41.29 33.39
N LEU A 133 5.93 -40.55 34.28
CA LEU A 133 6.37 -39.16 34.07
C LEU A 133 7.39 -39.04 32.92
N SER A 134 7.22 -38.06 32.02
CA SER A 134 8.23 -37.69 31.03
C SER A 134 9.17 -36.61 31.58
N LYS A 135 10.48 -36.68 31.26
CA LYS A 135 11.50 -35.75 31.76
C LYS A 135 12.33 -35.16 30.62
N ASN A 136 12.71 -33.88 30.79
CA ASN A 136 13.58 -33.13 29.89
C ASN A 136 13.23 -33.31 28.40
N ILE A 137 11.97 -33.04 28.05
CA ILE A 137 11.50 -33.14 26.68
C ILE A 137 12.05 -31.96 25.89
N ASN A 138 12.83 -32.25 24.86
CA ASN A 138 13.38 -31.28 23.95
C ASN A 138 12.54 -31.22 22.67
N LEU A 139 11.83 -30.11 22.48
CA LEU A 139 11.00 -29.85 21.32
C LEU A 139 11.79 -29.05 20.29
N ARG A 140 11.93 -29.61 19.08
CA ARG A 140 12.65 -28.97 17.97
C ARG A 140 11.77 -28.87 16.75
N ILE A 141 11.66 -27.65 16.23
CA ILE A 141 11.03 -27.37 14.93
C ILE A 141 12.08 -27.52 13.83
N SER A 142 11.72 -28.17 12.74
CA SER A 142 12.58 -28.33 11.56
C SER A 142 11.77 -28.03 10.29
N PRO A 143 12.29 -27.17 9.39
CA PRO A 143 11.62 -26.84 8.15
C PRO A 143 11.68 -28.02 7.16
N GLU A 144 10.66 -28.13 6.32
CA GLU A 144 10.67 -29.07 5.18
C GLU A 144 11.23 -28.42 3.90
N ILE A 145 11.37 -27.08 3.90
CA ILE A 145 11.90 -26.28 2.79
C ILE A 145 13.24 -25.61 3.16
N ASN A 146 14.10 -25.38 2.16
CA ASN A 146 15.46 -24.88 2.38
C ASN A 146 15.57 -23.36 2.53
N ASP A 147 14.65 -22.59 1.95
CA ASP A 147 14.67 -21.13 2.03
C ASP A 147 13.73 -20.63 3.13
N LEU A 148 14.32 -20.05 4.18
CA LEU A 148 13.64 -19.44 5.32
C LEU A 148 14.05 -17.97 5.47
N SER A 149 14.60 -17.35 4.42
CA SER A 149 15.15 -16.00 4.50
C SER A 149 14.14 -14.96 5.00
N GLU A 150 12.85 -15.18 4.76
CA GLU A 150 11.74 -14.26 5.06
C GLU A 150 11.02 -14.55 6.40
N ILE A 151 11.42 -15.56 7.17
CA ILE A 151 10.80 -15.89 8.47
C ILE A 151 11.88 -16.20 9.51
N GLU A 152 11.69 -15.67 10.72
CA GLU A 152 12.52 -15.96 11.88
C GLU A 152 11.67 -16.64 12.95
N PHE A 153 12.15 -17.72 13.58
CA PHE A 153 11.38 -18.42 14.59
C PHE A 153 12.27 -19.14 15.60
N ASP A 154 11.73 -19.35 16.80
CA ASP A 154 12.36 -20.20 17.80
C ASP A 154 12.41 -21.64 17.32
N THR A 155 13.60 -22.24 17.35
CA THR A 155 13.79 -23.62 16.89
C THR A 155 13.71 -24.65 18.01
N LEU A 156 13.81 -24.23 19.27
CA LEU A 156 13.98 -25.11 20.43
C LEU A 156 13.19 -24.66 21.65
N ARG A 157 12.51 -25.60 22.31
CA ARG A 157 11.91 -25.42 23.64
C ARG A 157 12.13 -26.66 24.49
N ILE A 158 12.30 -26.47 25.80
CA ILE A 158 12.55 -27.56 26.74
C ILE A 158 11.43 -27.60 27.78
N ILE A 159 10.83 -28.77 27.97
CA ILE A 159 9.91 -29.07 29.07
C ILE A 159 10.65 -29.93 30.08
N LYS A 160 10.81 -29.43 31.31
CA LYS A 160 11.50 -30.18 32.37
C LYS A 160 10.78 -31.47 32.73
N THR A 161 9.46 -31.42 32.87
CA THR A 161 8.61 -32.53 33.28
C THR A 161 7.21 -32.40 32.66
N LEU A 162 6.58 -33.53 32.35
CA LEU A 162 5.19 -33.61 31.92
C LEU A 162 4.51 -34.82 32.57
N ASP A 163 3.59 -34.55 33.50
CA ASP A 163 2.93 -35.57 34.31
C ASP A 163 2.01 -36.46 33.47
N VAL A 164 1.60 -37.60 34.05
CA VAL A 164 0.69 -38.54 33.40
C VAL A 164 -0.66 -37.88 33.12
N ASP A 165 -1.12 -37.99 31.87
CA ASP A 165 -2.36 -37.40 31.37
C ASP A 165 -2.39 -35.85 31.45
N GLU A 166 -1.27 -35.18 31.76
CA GLU A 166 -1.12 -33.72 31.73
C GLU A 166 -0.97 -33.23 30.29
N ALA A 167 -1.81 -32.27 29.90
CA ALA A 167 -1.67 -31.54 28.64
C ALA A 167 -1.12 -30.14 28.90
N LYS A 168 -0.11 -29.75 28.12
CA LYS A 168 0.59 -28.47 28.25
C LYS A 168 0.69 -27.75 26.92
N TYR A 169 0.46 -26.43 26.95
CA TYR A 169 0.72 -25.57 25.81
C TYR A 169 2.17 -25.10 25.79
N ILE A 170 2.79 -25.19 24.62
CA ILE A 170 4.14 -24.70 24.36
C ILE A 170 4.09 -23.75 23.18
N GLU A 171 4.82 -22.64 23.30
CA GLU A 171 4.85 -21.57 22.30
C GLU A 171 6.29 -21.34 21.83
N PHE A 172 6.44 -21.25 20.52
CA PHE A 172 7.65 -20.79 19.85
C PHE A 172 7.32 -19.43 19.21
N ASP A 173 8.15 -18.43 19.49
CA ASP A 173 7.95 -17.11 18.89
C ASP A 173 8.36 -17.18 17.41
N ILE A 174 7.63 -16.46 16.56
CA ILE A 174 7.85 -16.40 15.10
C ILE A 174 7.62 -14.97 14.62
N PHE A 175 8.40 -14.54 13.63
CA PHE A 175 8.33 -13.24 13.00
C PHE A 175 8.48 -13.39 11.49
N SER A 176 7.67 -12.67 10.72
CA SER A 176 7.80 -12.58 9.26
C SER A 176 8.49 -11.28 8.86
N LYS A 177 9.32 -11.34 7.82
CA LYS A 177 9.97 -10.13 7.28
C LYS A 177 9.05 -9.39 6.31
N LEU A 178 9.49 -8.19 5.92
CA LEU A 178 8.74 -7.32 5.03
C LEU A 178 8.37 -8.00 3.70
N LYS A 179 9.30 -8.74 3.10
CA LYS A 179 9.13 -9.32 1.76
C LYS A 179 8.61 -10.75 1.79
N VAL A 180 8.04 -11.18 2.92
CA VAL A 180 7.43 -12.49 3.03
C VAL A 180 6.37 -12.69 1.93
N PRO A 181 6.45 -13.77 1.13
CA PRO A 181 5.47 -14.02 0.08
C PRO A 181 4.17 -14.58 0.68
N THR A 182 3.06 -14.50 -0.06
CA THR A 182 1.82 -15.19 0.31
C THR A 182 1.90 -16.68 -0.06
N VAL A 183 2.34 -17.53 0.87
CA VAL A 183 2.54 -18.98 0.63
C VAL A 183 2.24 -19.82 1.88
N GLU A 184 2.19 -21.15 1.72
CA GLU A 184 2.10 -22.10 2.82
C GLU A 184 3.48 -22.65 3.18
N TRP A 185 3.86 -22.54 4.45
CA TRP A 185 5.12 -23.02 4.98
C TRP A 185 4.93 -24.34 5.71
N LYS A 186 5.82 -25.30 5.47
CA LYS A 186 5.71 -26.65 6.02
C LYS A 186 6.89 -26.98 6.92
N PHE A 187 6.57 -27.55 8.07
CA PHE A 187 7.50 -27.85 9.13
C PHE A 187 7.15 -29.18 9.80
N SER A 188 8.11 -29.70 10.56
CA SER A 188 7.91 -30.82 11.46
C SER A 188 8.37 -30.45 12.86
N LEU A 189 7.61 -30.90 13.87
CA LEU A 189 7.98 -30.82 15.27
C LEU A 189 8.45 -32.19 15.75
N THR A 190 9.66 -32.25 16.26
CA THR A 190 10.22 -33.44 16.93
C THR A 190 10.27 -33.20 18.43
N ALA A 191 10.03 -34.25 19.22
CA ALA A 191 10.19 -34.20 20.67
C ALA A 191 11.08 -35.36 21.11
N THR A 192 12.21 -35.06 21.74
CA THR A 192 13.06 -36.08 22.34
C THR A 192 12.98 -36.05 23.86
N GLU A 193 12.80 -37.20 24.49
CA GLU A 193 12.70 -37.34 25.94
C GLU A 193 13.99 -37.99 26.48
N SER A 194 14.39 -37.66 27.71
CA SER A 194 15.72 -38.04 28.22
C SER A 194 15.99 -39.55 28.35
N GLU A 195 14.96 -40.39 28.48
CA GLU A 195 15.05 -41.85 28.51
C GLU A 195 14.73 -42.50 27.14
N GLY A 196 14.56 -41.69 26.08
CA GLY A 196 14.33 -42.15 24.71
C GLY A 196 12.86 -42.44 24.38
N PHE A 197 11.92 -42.02 25.23
CA PHE A 197 10.48 -42.09 24.93
C PHE A 197 10.02 -40.88 24.12
N ASP A 198 10.65 -40.74 22.95
CA ASP A 198 10.45 -39.66 22.02
C ASP A 198 9.03 -39.67 21.43
N LEU A 199 8.67 -38.58 20.77
CA LEU A 199 7.49 -38.58 19.92
C LEU A 199 7.67 -39.63 18.80
N ALA A 200 6.70 -40.54 18.68
CA ALA A 200 6.82 -41.71 17.80
C ALA A 200 7.12 -41.35 16.33
N GLU A 201 6.53 -40.26 15.83
CA GLU A 201 6.81 -39.69 14.51
C GLU A 201 6.88 -38.16 14.64
N PRO A 202 7.71 -37.47 13.84
CA PRO A 202 7.68 -36.01 13.76
C PRO A 202 6.27 -35.53 13.44
N TYR A 203 5.75 -34.55 14.18
CA TYR A 203 4.43 -33.99 13.96
C TYR A 203 4.49 -32.95 12.84
N PRO A 204 3.89 -33.21 11.65
CA PRO A 204 3.88 -32.23 10.57
C PRO A 204 2.91 -31.11 10.90
N PHE A 205 3.28 -29.88 10.56
CA PHE A 205 2.40 -28.73 10.67
C PHE A 205 2.71 -27.71 9.56
N SER A 206 1.71 -26.91 9.23
CA SER A 206 1.86 -25.82 8.27
C SER A 206 1.09 -24.59 8.70
N PHE A 207 1.55 -23.44 8.24
CA PHE A 207 0.84 -22.18 8.39
C PHE A 207 1.04 -21.34 7.13
N LYS A 208 0.18 -20.33 6.95
CA LYS A 208 0.24 -19.43 5.80
C LYS A 208 0.91 -18.14 6.20
N THR A 209 1.57 -17.49 5.25
CA THR A 209 1.94 -16.09 5.34
C THR A 209 1.12 -15.27 4.37
N LYS A 210 1.06 -13.96 4.62
CA LYS A 210 0.45 -12.99 3.72
C LYS A 210 1.46 -11.88 3.45
N SER A 211 1.73 -11.64 2.18
CA SER A 211 2.57 -10.53 1.74
C SER A 211 1.87 -9.19 1.97
N VAL A 212 2.65 -8.13 1.97
CA VAL A 212 2.10 -6.76 1.93
C VAL A 212 1.29 -6.57 0.64
N ASP A 213 0.22 -5.78 0.71
CA ASP A 213 -0.52 -5.39 -0.48
C ASP A 213 0.39 -4.51 -1.36
N PRO A 214 0.54 -4.79 -2.67
CA PRO A 214 1.54 -4.12 -3.49
C PRO A 214 1.16 -2.66 -3.78
N SER A 215 2.13 -1.76 -3.64
CA SER A 215 2.07 -0.43 -4.24
C SER A 215 2.25 -0.50 -5.75
N LYS A 216 1.75 0.52 -6.46
CA LYS A 216 1.98 0.65 -7.90
C LYS A 216 2.23 2.11 -8.24
N MET A 217 3.50 2.47 -8.30
CA MET A 217 3.93 3.81 -8.68
C MET A 217 3.75 4.03 -10.18
N ILE A 218 3.24 5.20 -10.55
CA ILE A 218 3.13 5.65 -11.93
C ILE A 218 3.63 7.08 -12.07
N LEU A 219 4.09 7.42 -13.27
CA LEU A 219 4.18 8.79 -13.71
C LEU A 219 2.79 9.24 -14.18
N ALA A 220 2.12 10.05 -13.36
CA ALA A 220 0.73 10.45 -13.58
C ALA A 220 0.60 11.58 -14.60
N ASP A 221 1.44 12.62 -14.44
CA ASP A 221 1.47 13.82 -15.30
C ASP A 221 2.80 14.57 -15.10
N TYR A 222 3.04 15.60 -15.91
CA TYR A 222 4.18 16.52 -15.75
C TYR A 222 3.85 17.93 -16.23
N ALA A 223 4.59 18.92 -15.75
CA ALA A 223 4.38 20.34 -16.04
C ALA A 223 5.71 21.07 -16.25
N ILE A 224 5.68 22.14 -17.03
CA ILE A 224 6.81 23.06 -17.20
C ILE A 224 6.45 24.41 -16.61
N SER A 225 7.30 24.94 -15.74
CA SER A 225 7.19 26.28 -15.18
C SER A 225 8.42 27.11 -15.58
N ASN A 226 8.20 28.42 -15.76
CA ASN A 226 9.27 29.39 -15.95
C ASN A 226 8.89 30.72 -15.29
N ASP A 227 9.88 31.58 -15.08
CA ASP A 227 9.72 32.87 -14.39
C ASP A 227 8.72 33.81 -15.09
N PHE A 228 8.42 33.56 -16.36
CA PHE A 228 7.51 34.36 -17.18
C PHE A 228 6.09 33.80 -17.25
N GLY A 229 5.82 32.63 -16.66
CA GLY A 229 4.50 31.97 -16.69
C GLY A 229 4.05 31.48 -18.06
N THR A 230 4.97 31.27 -19.00
CA THR A 230 4.65 30.86 -20.38
C THR A 230 4.63 29.35 -20.59
N HIS A 231 5.06 28.57 -19.61
CA HIS A 231 4.98 27.09 -19.58
C HIS A 231 5.50 26.37 -20.84
N TYR A 232 6.50 26.95 -21.52
CA TYR A 232 7.24 26.30 -22.60
C TYR A 232 8.74 26.25 -22.28
N ILE A 233 9.48 25.42 -23.02
CA ILE A 233 10.92 25.23 -22.85
C ILE A 233 11.68 26.05 -23.91
N PRO A 234 12.32 27.18 -23.57
CA PRO A 234 13.15 27.92 -24.51
C PRO A 234 14.48 27.20 -24.76
N LYS A 235 15.06 27.41 -25.94
CA LYS A 235 16.31 26.76 -26.32
C LYS A 235 17.47 27.23 -25.44
N ASN A 236 18.16 26.27 -24.81
CA ASN A 236 19.30 26.49 -23.90
C ASN A 236 19.01 27.38 -22.68
N GLU A 237 17.74 27.59 -22.32
CA GLU A 237 17.33 28.28 -21.09
C GLU A 237 16.92 27.27 -20.03
N LEU A 238 17.02 27.70 -18.77
CA LEU A 238 16.68 26.88 -17.61
C LEU A 238 15.18 27.02 -17.33
N VAL A 239 14.50 25.89 -17.21
CA VAL A 239 13.10 25.80 -16.82
C VAL A 239 12.93 24.77 -15.71
N GLU A 240 11.88 24.91 -14.92
CA GLU A 240 11.52 23.93 -13.90
C GLU A 240 10.55 22.91 -14.52
N LEU A 241 10.94 21.64 -14.51
CA LEU A 241 10.09 20.51 -14.80
C LEU A 241 9.56 19.94 -13.49
N THR A 242 8.24 19.86 -13.36
CA THR A 242 7.58 19.13 -12.28
C THR A 242 7.05 17.81 -12.81
N ILE A 243 7.40 16.69 -12.19
CA ILE A 243 6.89 15.35 -12.51
C ILE A 243 6.04 14.85 -11.35
N ARG A 244 4.80 14.45 -11.62
CA ARG A 244 3.90 13.89 -10.60
C ARG A 244 3.97 12.38 -10.60
N PHE A 245 4.42 11.83 -9.48
CA PHE A 245 4.34 10.41 -9.19
C PHE A 245 3.13 10.11 -8.32
N GLN A 246 2.38 9.07 -8.66
CA GLN A 246 1.18 8.67 -7.93
C GLN A 246 1.22 7.19 -7.59
N ASN A 247 0.76 6.82 -6.41
CA ASN A 247 0.51 5.43 -6.06
C ASN A 247 -0.92 5.03 -6.47
N ILE A 248 -1.06 4.19 -7.48
CA ILE A 248 -2.37 3.64 -7.91
C ILE A 248 -2.55 2.18 -7.48
N GLY A 249 -1.66 1.66 -6.63
CA GLY A 249 -1.73 0.32 -6.06
C GLY A 249 -2.75 0.23 -4.93
N GLU A 250 -3.02 -0.98 -4.47
CA GLU A 250 -3.93 -1.23 -3.35
C GLU A 250 -3.23 -1.02 -2.00
N GLY A 251 -1.90 -1.19 -1.96
CA GLY A 251 -1.10 -0.97 -0.75
C GLY A 251 -0.34 0.37 -0.76
N PRO A 252 0.07 0.84 0.44
CA PRO A 252 0.90 2.03 0.59
C PRO A 252 2.36 1.75 0.19
N THR A 253 3.12 2.81 -0.06
CA THR A 253 4.60 2.75 -0.09
C THR A 253 5.18 3.54 1.08
N GLU A 254 6.34 3.12 1.61
CA GLU A 254 7.03 3.83 2.71
C GLU A 254 7.97 4.93 2.19
N TYR A 255 8.61 4.69 1.05
CA TYR A 255 9.46 5.64 0.33
C TYR A 255 9.58 5.22 -1.13
N VAL A 256 9.97 6.18 -1.98
CA VAL A 256 10.28 5.92 -3.39
C VAL A 256 11.55 6.67 -3.77
N ASN A 257 12.53 5.94 -4.28
CA ASN A 257 13.77 6.50 -4.80
C ASN A 257 13.63 6.68 -6.31
N ILE A 258 14.07 7.83 -6.81
CA ILE A 258 14.01 8.20 -8.23
C ILE A 258 15.41 8.58 -8.68
N ASP A 259 15.89 7.88 -9.70
CA ASP A 259 17.17 8.12 -10.36
C ASP A 259 16.93 8.58 -11.80
N VAL A 260 17.33 9.81 -12.10
CA VAL A 260 17.27 10.39 -13.44
C VAL A 260 18.48 9.92 -14.23
N ILE A 261 18.25 9.15 -15.29
CA ILE A 261 19.31 8.60 -16.12
C ILE A 261 19.92 9.72 -16.97
N ASP A 262 21.18 10.05 -16.67
CA ASP A 262 21.97 11.03 -17.43
C ASP A 262 22.06 10.67 -18.91
N ASN A 263 21.79 11.66 -19.77
CA ASN A 263 21.95 11.50 -21.22
C ASN A 263 22.36 12.84 -21.89
N HIS A 264 22.79 12.77 -23.15
CA HIS A 264 23.30 13.95 -23.89
C HIS A 264 22.21 14.86 -24.49
N THR A 265 20.94 14.61 -24.20
CA THR A 265 19.81 15.34 -24.80
C THR A 265 19.32 16.51 -23.94
N PHE A 266 19.66 16.52 -22.64
CA PHE A 266 19.36 17.59 -21.70
C PHE A 266 20.49 17.74 -20.68
N SER A 267 20.38 18.71 -19.78
CA SER A 267 21.25 18.82 -18.61
C SER A 267 20.47 19.35 -17.41
N MET A 268 20.86 18.94 -16.21
CA MET A 268 20.28 19.41 -14.94
C MET A 268 21.33 20.19 -14.15
N PRO A 269 21.41 21.52 -14.30
CA PRO A 269 22.34 22.32 -13.52
C PRO A 269 22.04 22.18 -12.03
N ASN A 270 23.08 21.91 -11.22
CA ASN A 270 23.01 21.83 -9.76
C ASN A 270 22.17 20.66 -9.19
N SER A 271 21.94 19.60 -9.96
CA SER A 271 21.33 18.36 -9.47
C SER A 271 22.19 17.14 -9.80
N ASN A 272 22.17 16.14 -8.92
CA ASN A 272 22.78 14.83 -9.14
C ASN A 272 21.78 13.81 -9.73
N GLY A 273 20.54 14.22 -10.00
CA GLY A 273 19.50 13.35 -10.57
C GLY A 273 18.86 12.37 -9.59
N ILE A 274 19.18 12.44 -8.30
CA ILE A 274 18.64 11.51 -7.30
C ILE A 274 17.62 12.23 -6.43
N PHE A 275 16.42 11.68 -6.34
CA PHE A 275 15.32 12.21 -5.54
C PHE A 275 14.71 11.11 -4.67
N GLU A 276 14.23 11.48 -3.49
CA GLU A 276 13.53 10.59 -2.57
C GLU A 276 12.16 11.19 -2.25
N LEU A 277 11.12 10.38 -2.40
CA LEU A 277 9.76 10.72 -2.01
C LEU A 277 9.41 9.97 -0.72
N ALA A 278 8.71 10.66 0.18
CA ALA A 278 8.10 10.04 1.34
C ALA A 278 6.97 9.07 0.93
N GLY A 279 6.53 8.25 1.88
CA GLY A 279 5.48 7.27 1.66
C GLY A 279 4.17 7.86 1.16
N LEU A 280 3.49 7.12 0.28
CA LEU A 280 2.25 7.51 -0.38
C LEU A 280 1.17 6.45 -0.15
N GLN A 281 0.01 6.88 0.34
CA GLN A 281 -1.17 6.03 0.42
C GLN A 281 -1.77 5.76 -0.97
N PRO A 282 -2.62 4.73 -1.13
CA PRO A 282 -3.38 4.50 -2.35
C PRO A 282 -4.12 5.76 -2.82
N GLY A 283 -3.84 6.18 -4.06
CA GLY A 283 -4.40 7.37 -4.70
C GLY A 283 -3.63 8.67 -4.47
N GLU A 284 -2.74 8.73 -3.47
CA GLU A 284 -1.91 9.90 -3.20
C GLU A 284 -0.80 10.09 -4.24
N TYR A 285 -0.35 11.33 -4.37
CA TYR A 285 0.70 11.72 -5.29
C TYR A 285 1.73 12.62 -4.60
N ALA A 286 2.93 12.64 -5.16
CA ALA A 286 3.97 13.61 -4.84
C ALA A 286 4.61 14.14 -6.13
N ASP A 287 5.07 15.39 -6.07
CA ASP A 287 5.65 16.11 -7.19
C ASP A 287 7.18 16.21 -6.99
N VAL A 288 7.94 15.91 -8.04
CA VAL A 288 9.41 16.11 -8.09
C VAL A 288 9.70 17.28 -9.01
N ASP A 289 10.32 18.32 -8.46
CA ASP A 289 10.73 19.52 -9.20
C ASP A 289 12.21 19.42 -9.57
N MET A 290 12.53 19.64 -10.85
CA MET A 290 13.91 19.62 -11.35
C MET A 290 14.17 20.71 -12.38
N ASN A 291 15.33 21.37 -12.25
CA ASN A 291 15.75 22.38 -13.21
C ASN A 291 16.44 21.72 -14.40
N ILE A 292 15.87 21.90 -15.60
CA ILE A 292 16.36 21.31 -16.83
C ILE A 292 16.68 22.39 -17.87
N LYS A 293 17.61 22.08 -18.78
CA LYS A 293 17.81 22.84 -20.02
C LYS A 293 18.19 21.90 -21.16
N SER A 294 17.75 22.20 -22.38
CA SER A 294 18.10 21.44 -23.58
C SER A 294 18.42 22.35 -24.77
N GLY A 295 19.33 21.89 -25.62
CA GLY A 295 19.63 22.48 -26.92
C GLY A 295 19.02 21.73 -28.10
N ARG A 296 18.34 20.59 -27.86
CA ARG A 296 17.71 19.76 -28.90
C ARG A 296 16.22 20.02 -28.97
N ASP A 297 15.69 20.08 -30.18
CA ASP A 297 14.26 20.36 -30.40
C ASP A 297 13.35 19.30 -29.79
N HIS A 298 13.80 18.05 -29.71
CA HIS A 298 13.13 16.93 -29.03
C HIS A 298 14.14 16.21 -28.13
N PHE A 299 13.74 15.88 -26.91
CA PHE A 299 14.56 15.18 -25.93
C PHE A 299 13.70 14.41 -24.93
N ALA A 300 14.30 13.44 -24.24
CA ALA A 300 13.59 12.60 -23.28
C ALA A 300 14.37 12.51 -21.97
N ILE A 301 13.64 12.50 -20.87
CA ILE A 301 14.17 12.29 -19.53
C ILE A 301 13.73 10.90 -19.08
N LEU A 302 14.70 10.01 -18.89
CA LEU A 302 14.47 8.65 -18.45
C LEU A 302 14.65 8.58 -16.94
N LEU A 303 13.74 7.89 -16.27
CA LEU A 303 13.65 7.81 -14.81
C LEU A 303 13.60 6.34 -14.40
N ASN A 304 14.47 5.94 -13.49
CA ASN A 304 14.35 4.67 -12.77
C ASN A 304 13.77 4.96 -11.39
N VAL A 305 12.74 4.22 -11.03
CA VAL A 305 11.98 4.41 -9.80
C VAL A 305 11.97 3.11 -9.04
N THR A 306 12.44 3.15 -7.80
CA THR A 306 12.54 1.98 -6.92
C THR A 306 11.74 2.25 -5.65
N ASP A 307 10.78 1.39 -5.34
CA ASP A 307 9.99 1.50 -4.10
C ASP A 307 10.66 0.82 -2.90
N TYR A 308 10.01 0.90 -1.73
CA TYR A 308 10.48 0.31 -0.48
C TYR A 308 10.54 -1.23 -0.46
N LEU A 309 9.94 -1.91 -1.46
CA LEU A 309 10.02 -3.36 -1.66
C LEU A 309 11.14 -3.74 -2.64
N ASP A 310 11.94 -2.77 -3.09
CA ASP A 310 12.93 -2.86 -4.16
C ASP A 310 12.30 -3.23 -5.52
N GLN A 311 11.05 -2.83 -5.75
CA GLN A 311 10.42 -2.98 -7.07
C GLN A 311 10.85 -1.82 -7.97
N GLU A 312 11.52 -2.17 -9.08
CA GLU A 312 11.98 -1.20 -10.07
C GLU A 312 10.93 -0.95 -11.17
N SER A 313 10.77 0.31 -11.56
CA SER A 313 9.94 0.76 -12.68
C SER A 313 10.67 1.85 -13.47
N SER A 314 10.55 1.84 -14.79
CA SER A 314 11.17 2.86 -15.64
C SER A 314 10.11 3.72 -16.34
N PHE A 315 10.34 5.03 -16.36
CA PHE A 315 9.47 6.01 -17.01
C PHE A 315 10.26 6.89 -17.99
N SER A 316 9.55 7.46 -18.97
CA SER A 316 10.09 8.46 -19.90
C SER A 316 9.19 9.68 -19.89
N VAL A 317 9.80 10.86 -19.86
CA VAL A 317 9.14 12.15 -20.12
C VAL A 317 9.67 12.68 -21.43
N ASP A 318 8.82 12.68 -22.46
CA ASP A 318 9.16 13.16 -23.79
C ASP A 318 8.82 14.66 -23.89
N LEU A 319 9.84 15.45 -24.23
CA LEU A 319 9.80 16.91 -24.24
C LEU A 319 10.29 17.48 -25.58
N GLU A 320 9.71 18.60 -25.92
CA GLU A 320 9.93 19.40 -27.12
C GLU A 320 10.15 20.87 -26.73
N LEU A 321 11.11 21.52 -27.40
CA LEU A 321 11.33 22.96 -27.25
C LEU A 321 10.15 23.75 -27.84
N MET A 322 9.87 24.91 -27.26
CA MET A 322 8.81 25.84 -27.69
C MET A 322 7.37 25.28 -27.65
N LYS A 323 7.18 24.00 -27.29
CA LYS A 323 5.88 23.41 -26.98
C LYS A 323 5.38 23.93 -25.63
N HIS A 324 4.09 24.25 -25.56
CA HIS A 324 3.45 24.66 -24.32
C HIS A 324 2.97 23.43 -23.55
N TYR A 325 3.25 23.42 -22.24
CA TYR A 325 2.84 22.38 -21.31
C TYR A 325 1.86 22.95 -20.29
N ARG A 326 1.23 22.05 -19.53
CA ARG A 326 0.40 22.39 -18.38
C ARG A 326 1.22 23.12 -17.32
N SER A 327 0.52 23.97 -16.58
CA SER A 327 1.04 24.47 -15.32
C SER A 327 0.95 23.41 -14.22
N LYS A 328 1.76 23.55 -13.16
CA LYS A 328 1.74 22.64 -11.99
C LYS A 328 0.34 22.45 -11.38
N LYS A 329 -0.51 23.48 -11.44
CA LYS A 329 -1.89 23.45 -10.92
C LYS A 329 -2.85 22.63 -11.77
N GLU A 330 -2.49 22.33 -13.01
CA GLU A 330 -3.33 21.63 -13.98
C GLU A 330 -2.95 20.16 -14.16
N MET A 331 -1.88 19.71 -13.48
CA MET A 331 -1.47 18.30 -13.48
C MET A 331 -2.57 17.40 -12.93
N MET A 332 -2.78 16.29 -13.59
CA MET A 332 -3.86 15.34 -13.31
C MET A 332 -3.41 14.19 -12.40
N VAL A 333 -4.39 13.44 -11.93
CA VAL A 333 -4.24 12.20 -11.17
C VAL A 333 -5.11 11.12 -11.83
N HIS A 334 -4.78 9.86 -11.60
CA HIS A 334 -5.51 8.70 -12.09
C HIS A 334 -6.26 8.03 -10.93
N ASP A 335 -7.32 7.30 -11.25
CA ASP A 335 -8.03 6.49 -10.28
C ASP A 335 -7.18 5.28 -9.83
N VAL A 336 -7.35 4.85 -8.58
CA VAL A 336 -6.71 3.65 -8.03
C VAL A 336 -7.09 2.41 -8.86
N GLY A 337 -6.11 1.57 -9.17
CA GLY A 337 -6.32 0.36 -9.98
C GLY A 337 -6.34 0.58 -11.50
N THR A 338 -6.09 1.80 -11.99
CA THR A 338 -6.04 2.09 -13.42
C THR A 338 -5.03 1.20 -14.15
N LYS A 339 -5.46 0.56 -15.25
CA LYS A 339 -4.62 -0.37 -16.04
C LYS A 339 -3.92 0.30 -17.21
N ILE A 340 -4.58 1.27 -17.86
CA ILE A 340 -4.04 2.01 -18.99
C ILE A 340 -3.53 3.34 -18.46
N ILE A 341 -2.22 3.52 -18.46
CA ILE A 341 -1.57 4.74 -17.99
C ILE A 341 -1.10 5.48 -19.24
N THR A 342 -1.64 6.67 -19.45
CA THR A 342 -1.14 7.61 -20.46
C THR A 342 -0.41 8.72 -19.71
N PRO A 343 0.93 8.74 -19.75
CA PRO A 343 1.71 9.89 -19.28
C PRO A 343 1.22 11.14 -20.01
N TYR A 344 0.86 12.19 -19.27
CA TYR A 344 0.27 13.43 -19.82
C TYR A 344 -1.11 13.22 -20.48
N PRO A 345 -2.14 12.77 -19.74
CA PRO A 345 -3.43 12.43 -20.31
C PRO A 345 -4.17 13.69 -20.80
N ASP A 346 -4.64 13.69 -22.05
CA ASP A 346 -5.45 14.77 -22.61
C ASP A 346 -6.65 15.08 -21.71
N ARG A 347 -6.89 16.36 -21.38
CA ARG A 347 -8.13 16.74 -20.71
C ARG A 347 -9.29 16.26 -21.56
N LEU A 348 -10.35 15.75 -20.92
CA LEU A 348 -11.63 15.35 -21.50
C LEU A 348 -12.40 16.49 -22.23
N SER A 349 -11.71 17.58 -22.55
CA SER A 349 -12.21 18.79 -23.18
C SER A 349 -11.22 19.43 -24.16
N GLU A 350 -9.95 18.99 -24.26
CA GLU A 350 -8.96 19.62 -25.15
C GLU A 350 -9.18 19.19 -26.61
N ILE A 351 -9.53 20.14 -27.47
CA ILE A 351 -9.68 19.96 -28.91
C ILE A 351 -8.34 20.37 -29.55
N ASP A 352 -7.90 19.67 -30.60
CA ASP A 352 -6.62 19.90 -31.29
C ASP A 352 -6.36 21.37 -31.64
N VAL A 353 -7.39 22.17 -31.91
CA VAL A 353 -7.28 23.62 -32.19
C VAL A 353 -6.73 24.46 -31.02
N GLU A 354 -6.73 23.93 -29.81
CA GLU A 354 -6.16 24.56 -28.61
C GLU A 354 -4.67 24.26 -28.45
N ARG A 355 -4.18 23.25 -29.18
CA ARG A 355 -2.81 22.78 -29.16
C ARG A 355 -2.16 23.27 -30.45
N ASN A 356 -1.07 24.03 -30.35
CA ASN A 356 -0.33 24.58 -31.50
C ASN A 356 -0.95 25.81 -32.19
N ILE A 357 -1.50 26.75 -31.41
CA ILE A 357 -1.78 28.10 -31.93
C ILE A 357 -0.50 28.66 -32.57
N PRO A 358 -0.48 28.98 -33.88
CA PRO A 358 0.72 29.43 -34.57
C PRO A 358 1.28 30.72 -33.97
N ILE A 359 2.60 30.86 -33.96
CA ILE A 359 3.25 32.12 -33.58
C ILE A 359 3.55 32.91 -34.84
N GLY A 360 2.98 34.11 -34.93
CA GLY A 360 3.22 35.05 -36.01
C GLY A 360 4.15 36.19 -35.63
N ARG A 361 4.34 37.11 -36.57
CA ARG A 361 5.09 38.35 -36.32
C ARG A 361 4.17 39.39 -35.68
N LYS A 362 4.74 40.25 -34.84
CA LYS A 362 4.04 41.41 -34.27
C LYS A 362 3.34 42.23 -35.36
N ASN A 363 2.04 42.46 -35.22
CA ASN A 363 1.26 43.29 -36.13
C ASN A 363 0.80 44.59 -35.42
N PRO A 364 1.55 45.70 -35.59
CA PRO A 364 1.15 46.97 -35.01
C PRO A 364 -0.10 47.57 -35.70
N ASN A 365 -0.43 47.12 -36.92
CA ASN A 365 -1.50 47.67 -37.74
C ASN A 365 -2.83 46.94 -37.55
N ALA A 366 -3.00 46.18 -36.46
CA ALA A 366 -4.24 45.47 -36.17
C ALA A 366 -4.82 45.86 -34.81
N MET A 367 -6.15 45.81 -34.71
CA MET A 367 -6.89 45.92 -33.47
C MET A 367 -7.96 44.85 -33.40
N ALA A 368 -8.34 44.47 -32.19
CA ALA A 368 -9.40 43.51 -31.98
C ALA A 368 -10.39 43.95 -30.90
N VAL A 369 -11.64 43.53 -31.06
CA VAL A 369 -12.69 43.57 -30.03
C VAL A 369 -13.08 42.12 -29.79
N VAL A 370 -12.95 41.63 -28.56
CA VAL A 370 -13.26 40.25 -28.18
C VAL A 370 -14.24 40.30 -27.01
N LEU A 371 -15.49 39.98 -27.30
CA LEU A 371 -16.59 39.99 -26.35
C LEU A 371 -17.14 38.57 -26.19
N ALA A 372 -17.36 38.15 -24.95
CA ALA A 372 -18.01 36.88 -24.66
C ALA A 372 -18.97 37.01 -23.50
N LEU A 373 -20.03 36.21 -23.52
CA LEU A 373 -21.04 36.16 -22.48
C LEU A 373 -21.63 34.76 -22.36
N GLU A 374 -21.21 34.02 -21.32
CA GLU A 374 -21.74 32.68 -21.04
C GLU A 374 -22.99 32.72 -20.15
N ASN A 375 -23.01 33.63 -19.18
CA ASN A 375 -24.07 33.77 -18.17
C ASN A 375 -24.85 35.08 -18.33
N TYR A 376 -26.18 35.02 -18.28
CA TYR A 376 -27.09 36.16 -18.40
C TYR A 376 -27.75 36.49 -17.06
N ASP A 377 -28.05 37.77 -16.80
CA ASP A 377 -28.73 38.18 -15.56
C ASP A 377 -30.19 37.70 -15.52
N ASP A 378 -30.84 37.57 -16.68
CA ASP A 378 -32.15 36.94 -16.80
C ASP A 378 -32.03 35.41 -16.86
N ILE A 379 -32.50 34.75 -15.80
CA ILE A 379 -32.44 33.30 -15.57
C ILE A 379 -33.17 32.50 -16.66
N ILE A 380 -34.05 33.14 -17.45
CA ILE A 380 -34.78 32.47 -18.53
C ILE A 380 -33.85 32.11 -19.70
N PHE A 381 -32.77 32.85 -19.94
CA PHE A 381 -31.85 32.54 -21.02
C PHE A 381 -31.00 31.30 -20.72
N PRO A 382 -30.77 30.43 -21.73
CA PRO A 382 -29.84 29.33 -21.57
C PRO A 382 -28.40 29.83 -21.41
N LEU A 383 -27.53 28.99 -20.87
CA LEU A 383 -26.09 29.27 -20.88
C LEU A 383 -25.56 29.17 -22.31
N ALA A 384 -24.82 30.19 -22.76
CA ALA A 384 -24.02 30.10 -23.99
C ALA A 384 -22.74 29.33 -23.68
N LYS A 385 -22.88 28.00 -23.53
CA LYS A 385 -21.80 27.11 -23.11
C LYS A 385 -20.55 27.35 -23.94
N TYR A 386 -19.41 27.47 -23.26
CA TYR A 386 -18.09 27.66 -23.85
C TYR A 386 -17.79 29.06 -24.41
N ALA A 387 -18.73 30.00 -24.45
CA ALA A 387 -18.50 31.33 -25.01
C ALA A 387 -17.28 32.06 -24.39
N GLU A 388 -17.11 31.98 -23.06
CA GLU A 388 -15.92 32.56 -22.40
C GLU A 388 -14.63 31.82 -22.75
N ARG A 389 -14.68 30.49 -22.87
CA ARG A 389 -13.53 29.66 -23.27
C ARG A 389 -13.10 30.00 -24.69
N ASP A 390 -14.05 30.07 -25.62
CA ASP A 390 -13.80 30.33 -27.03
C ASP A 390 -13.22 31.72 -27.24
N ALA A 391 -13.72 32.74 -26.53
CA ALA A 391 -13.11 34.07 -26.52
C ALA A 391 -11.68 34.10 -25.94
N ARG A 392 -11.40 33.33 -24.88
CA ARG A 392 -10.04 33.22 -24.32
C ARG A 392 -9.08 32.61 -25.34
N ILE A 393 -9.50 31.55 -26.04
CA ILE A 393 -8.72 30.90 -27.10
C ILE A 393 -8.54 31.85 -28.29
N PHE A 394 -9.60 32.51 -28.73
CA PHE A 394 -9.55 33.48 -29.83
C PHE A 394 -8.63 34.66 -29.52
N ARG A 395 -8.65 35.15 -28.27
CA ARG A 395 -7.72 36.17 -27.80
C ARG A 395 -6.27 35.67 -27.84
N LEU A 396 -6.02 34.46 -27.36
CA LEU A 396 -4.69 33.84 -27.43
C LEU A 396 -4.22 33.69 -28.88
N TYR A 397 -5.14 33.35 -29.80
CA TYR A 397 -4.87 33.29 -31.25
C TYR A 397 -4.50 34.66 -31.83
N LEU A 398 -5.21 35.73 -31.47
CA LEU A 398 -4.84 37.10 -31.86
C LEU A 398 -3.48 37.53 -31.31
N GLN A 399 -3.17 37.17 -30.07
CA GLN A 399 -1.90 37.52 -29.43
C GLN A 399 -0.73 36.73 -30.03
N ASN A 400 -0.88 35.42 -30.21
CA ASN A 400 0.18 34.56 -30.69
C ASN A 400 0.33 34.63 -32.21
N SER A 401 -0.74 34.43 -32.98
CA SER A 401 -0.68 34.32 -34.44
C SER A 401 -0.67 35.67 -35.15
N PHE A 402 -1.34 36.68 -34.60
CA PHE A 402 -1.33 38.04 -35.16
C PHE A 402 -0.39 38.98 -34.41
N GLY A 403 0.17 38.56 -33.27
CA GLY A 403 1.16 39.35 -32.55
C GLY A 403 0.58 40.64 -31.97
N LEU A 404 -0.70 40.65 -31.56
CA LEU A 404 -1.34 41.80 -30.94
C LEU A 404 -0.93 41.91 -29.46
N ASP A 405 -0.58 43.12 -29.03
CA ASP A 405 -0.41 43.43 -27.61
C ASP A 405 -1.77 43.63 -26.91
N ASP A 406 -1.82 43.53 -25.59
CA ASP A 406 -3.05 43.71 -24.80
C ASP A 406 -3.80 45.02 -25.07
N TYR A 407 -3.09 46.13 -25.33
CA TYR A 407 -3.74 47.42 -25.62
C TYR A 407 -4.37 47.48 -27.03
N GLN A 408 -4.05 46.53 -27.92
CA GLN A 408 -4.67 46.42 -29.24
C GLN A 408 -5.97 45.62 -29.20
N VAL A 409 -6.25 44.93 -28.08
CA VAL A 409 -7.48 44.17 -27.87
C VAL A 409 -8.43 44.94 -26.93
N LEU A 410 -9.72 44.93 -27.23
CA LEU A 410 -10.79 45.50 -26.42
C LEU A 410 -11.67 44.36 -25.86
N PRO A 411 -11.86 44.28 -24.53
CA PRO A 411 -11.18 45.06 -23.50
C PRO A 411 -9.67 44.76 -23.45
N SER A 412 -8.87 45.70 -22.92
CA SER A 412 -7.40 45.54 -22.88
C SER A 412 -6.98 44.38 -21.98
N LYS A 413 -7.76 44.09 -20.95
CA LYS A 413 -7.51 42.99 -20.04
C LYS A 413 -8.75 42.11 -19.94
N PRO A 414 -8.62 40.77 -19.99
CA PRO A 414 -9.78 39.86 -19.99
C PRO A 414 -10.73 40.08 -18.81
N TRP A 415 -10.20 40.37 -17.62
CA TRP A 415 -11.00 40.56 -16.41
C TRP A 415 -11.91 41.81 -16.43
N GLN A 416 -11.67 42.77 -17.33
CA GLN A 416 -12.49 43.99 -17.40
C GLN A 416 -13.93 43.71 -17.85
N MET A 417 -14.16 42.58 -18.53
CA MET A 417 -15.48 42.14 -18.99
C MET A 417 -15.65 40.64 -18.77
N GLU A 418 -15.11 40.09 -17.68
CA GLU A 418 -15.20 38.66 -17.36
C GLU A 418 -16.63 38.19 -17.15
N ALA A 419 -17.50 39.07 -16.63
CA ALA A 419 -18.93 38.79 -16.51
C ALA A 419 -19.73 39.07 -17.79
N GLY A 420 -19.04 39.35 -18.89
CA GLY A 420 -19.56 39.71 -20.20
C GLY A 420 -20.12 41.14 -20.35
N PRO A 421 -20.34 41.60 -21.60
CA PRO A 421 -20.75 42.96 -21.92
C PRO A 421 -22.19 43.27 -21.50
N THR A 422 -22.38 44.41 -20.84
CA THR A 422 -23.70 45.04 -20.69
C THR A 422 -24.08 45.79 -21.96
N ARG A 423 -25.34 46.18 -22.08
CA ARG A 423 -25.83 47.01 -23.19
C ARG A 423 -25.04 48.32 -23.32
N GLU A 424 -24.74 48.95 -22.19
CA GLU A 424 -23.96 50.19 -22.14
C GLU A 424 -22.54 49.98 -22.68
N ASP A 425 -21.94 48.81 -22.45
CA ASP A 425 -20.60 48.48 -22.97
C ASP A 425 -20.61 48.37 -24.50
N PHE A 426 -21.65 47.79 -25.10
CA PHE A 426 -21.80 47.78 -26.56
C PHE A 426 -21.86 49.20 -27.14
N ASP A 427 -22.70 50.06 -26.56
CA ASP A 427 -22.81 51.45 -27.01
C ASP A 427 -21.46 52.18 -26.82
N LYS A 428 -20.77 52.01 -25.69
CA LYS A 428 -19.44 52.60 -25.45
C LYS A 428 -18.37 52.12 -26.42
N ILE A 429 -18.37 50.84 -26.79
CA ILE A 429 -17.35 50.28 -27.67
C ILE A 429 -17.57 50.72 -29.12
N PHE A 430 -18.81 50.64 -29.60
CA PHE A 430 -19.14 50.77 -31.03
C PHE A 430 -19.63 52.15 -31.46
N ASP A 431 -19.84 53.11 -30.55
CA ASP A 431 -20.28 54.46 -30.92
C ASP A 431 -19.36 55.12 -31.97
N PRO A 432 -19.90 55.58 -33.11
CA PRO A 432 -19.12 56.05 -34.24
C PRO A 432 -18.51 57.45 -34.06
N HIS A 433 -18.85 58.15 -32.98
CA HIS A 433 -18.42 59.51 -32.68
C HIS A 433 -17.50 59.58 -31.46
N GLN A 434 -17.80 58.82 -30.41
CA GLN A 434 -17.12 58.88 -29.12
C GLN A 434 -16.67 57.52 -28.58
N GLY A 435 -16.92 56.42 -29.31
CA GLY A 435 -16.67 55.07 -28.81
C GLY A 435 -15.19 54.70 -28.63
N ASP A 436 -14.95 53.70 -27.80
CA ASP A 436 -13.60 53.24 -27.45
C ASP A 436 -12.82 52.73 -28.67
N LEU A 437 -13.49 52.00 -29.57
CA LEU A 437 -12.87 51.51 -30.81
C LEU A 437 -12.36 52.68 -31.66
N ARG A 438 -13.20 53.69 -31.85
CA ARG A 438 -12.85 54.93 -32.57
C ARG A 438 -11.66 55.63 -31.94
N ASN A 439 -11.72 55.86 -30.62
CA ASN A 439 -10.67 56.57 -29.90
C ASN A 439 -9.32 55.85 -30.00
N ARG A 440 -9.32 54.51 -29.98
CA ARG A 440 -8.10 53.71 -30.20
C ARG A 440 -7.56 53.87 -31.62
N ILE A 441 -8.41 53.81 -32.64
CA ILE A 441 -7.99 54.01 -34.04
C ILE A 441 -7.33 55.38 -34.24
N PHE A 442 -7.95 56.45 -33.72
CA PHE A 442 -7.39 57.80 -33.78
C PHE A 442 -6.07 57.92 -33.01
N THR A 443 -5.98 57.30 -31.84
CA THR A 443 -4.77 57.34 -31.01
C THR A 443 -3.61 56.60 -31.68
N ALA A 444 -3.87 55.44 -32.28
CA ALA A 444 -2.88 54.67 -33.03
C ALA A 444 -2.36 55.44 -34.25
N SER A 445 -3.25 56.10 -35.01
CA SER A 445 -2.83 56.93 -36.14
C SER A 445 -2.00 58.15 -35.70
N LYS A 446 -2.44 58.85 -34.64
CA LYS A 446 -1.81 60.12 -34.21
C LYS A 446 -0.49 59.93 -33.48
N TYR A 447 -0.36 58.88 -32.66
CA TYR A 447 0.77 58.71 -31.75
C TYR A 447 1.68 57.53 -32.09
N SER A 448 1.21 56.60 -32.93
CA SER A 448 1.97 55.39 -33.29
C SER A 448 2.34 55.32 -34.77
N GLY A 449 1.98 56.33 -35.56
CA GLY A 449 2.35 56.43 -36.99
C GLY A 449 1.71 55.35 -37.86
N ILE A 450 0.54 54.84 -37.45
CA ILE A 450 -0.18 53.79 -38.18
C ILE A 450 -1.17 54.45 -39.15
N ASP A 451 -0.88 54.37 -40.44
CA ASP A 451 -1.71 54.99 -41.50
C ASP A 451 -3.02 54.22 -41.73
N GLN A 452 -2.99 52.89 -41.59
CA GLN A 452 -4.15 52.02 -41.81
C GLN A 452 -4.19 50.87 -40.79
N VAL A 453 -5.37 50.59 -40.26
CA VAL A 453 -5.63 49.56 -39.24
C VAL A 453 -6.59 48.49 -39.78
N ASP A 454 -6.27 47.22 -39.54
CA ASP A 454 -7.17 46.08 -39.70
C ASP A 454 -7.91 45.80 -38.39
N ILE A 455 -9.23 45.65 -38.44
CA ILE A 455 -10.08 45.50 -37.25
C ILE A 455 -10.71 44.10 -37.24
N HIS A 456 -10.54 43.37 -36.14
CA HIS A 456 -11.16 42.07 -35.91
C HIS A 456 -12.16 42.15 -34.76
N ILE A 457 -13.42 41.79 -34.99
CA ILE A 457 -14.46 41.80 -33.96
C ILE A 457 -14.91 40.36 -33.77
N TYR A 458 -14.79 39.83 -32.56
CA TYR A 458 -15.30 38.53 -32.17
C TYR A 458 -16.32 38.71 -31.06
N TYR A 459 -17.50 38.14 -31.25
CA TYR A 459 -18.55 38.06 -30.25
C TYR A 459 -18.99 36.61 -30.09
N ALA A 460 -18.99 36.11 -28.86
CA ALA A 460 -19.56 34.82 -28.48
C ALA A 460 -20.67 35.00 -27.44
N GLY A 461 -21.87 34.55 -27.74
CA GLY A 461 -23.03 34.73 -26.86
C GLY A 461 -24.34 34.55 -27.60
N LEU A 462 -25.47 34.72 -26.90
CA LEU A 462 -26.78 34.46 -27.47
C LEU A 462 -27.24 35.61 -28.37
N GLY A 463 -27.92 35.22 -29.44
CA GLY A 463 -28.63 36.11 -30.35
C GLY A 463 -30.13 35.91 -30.26
N PHE A 464 -30.88 36.92 -30.66
CA PHE A 464 -32.33 36.88 -30.71
C PHE A 464 -32.86 37.45 -32.03
N TRP A 465 -33.84 36.76 -32.62
CA TRP A 465 -34.53 37.25 -33.81
C TRP A 465 -35.93 37.75 -33.46
N HIS A 466 -36.22 39.02 -33.73
CA HIS A 466 -37.54 39.59 -33.49
C HIS A 466 -38.02 40.39 -34.69
N SER A 467 -39.24 40.11 -35.18
CA SER A 467 -39.87 40.87 -36.28
C SER A 467 -38.96 41.05 -37.53
N GLY A 468 -38.20 40.00 -37.87
CA GLY A 468 -37.26 40.01 -39.00
C GLY A 468 -35.90 40.67 -38.71
N GLN A 469 -35.70 41.20 -37.51
CA GLN A 469 -34.52 41.96 -37.10
C GLN A 469 -33.63 41.16 -36.13
N PRO A 470 -32.30 41.08 -36.36
CA PRO A 470 -31.36 40.38 -35.49
C PRO A 470 -30.85 41.27 -34.33
N TYR A 471 -30.72 40.66 -33.16
CA TYR A 471 -30.22 41.29 -31.93
C TYR A 471 -29.16 40.41 -31.26
N LEU A 472 -28.20 41.05 -30.61
CA LEU A 472 -27.29 40.42 -29.65
C LEU A 472 -27.85 40.65 -28.25
N ILE A 473 -27.82 39.63 -27.40
CA ILE A 473 -28.30 39.72 -26.03
C ILE A 473 -27.11 40.13 -25.14
N PRO A 474 -27.15 41.32 -24.50
CA PRO A 474 -26.15 41.70 -23.50
C PRO A 474 -26.45 41.03 -22.16
N LYS A 475 -25.52 41.14 -21.21
CA LYS A 475 -25.63 40.54 -19.88
C LYS A 475 -26.93 40.94 -19.15
N ASP A 476 -27.28 42.22 -19.24
CA ASP A 476 -28.45 42.88 -18.64
C ASP A 476 -29.69 42.83 -19.56
N GLY A 477 -29.69 41.98 -20.59
CA GLY A 477 -30.84 41.73 -21.45
C GLY A 477 -31.96 41.02 -20.70
N HIS A 478 -33.21 41.44 -20.93
CA HIS A 478 -34.40 40.84 -20.32
C HIS A 478 -35.32 40.21 -21.36
N ASN A 479 -35.74 38.97 -21.09
CA ASN A 479 -36.67 38.25 -21.95
C ASN A 479 -38.02 38.98 -22.03
N GLY A 480 -38.53 39.15 -23.25
CA GLY A 480 -39.76 39.92 -23.51
C GLY A 480 -39.57 41.43 -23.60
N GLN A 481 -38.40 41.99 -23.28
CA GLN A 481 -38.08 43.41 -23.46
C GLN A 481 -37.01 43.59 -24.54
N ILE A 482 -37.42 43.58 -25.81
CA ILE A 482 -36.51 43.75 -26.97
C ILE A 482 -35.68 45.04 -26.89
N SER A 483 -36.22 46.09 -26.26
CA SER A 483 -35.48 47.33 -26.07
C SER A 483 -34.22 47.16 -25.22
N SER A 484 -34.09 46.09 -24.43
CA SER A 484 -32.89 45.79 -23.63
C SER A 484 -31.76 45.13 -24.43
N PHE A 485 -32.04 44.64 -25.65
CA PHE A 485 -31.05 44.01 -26.51
C PHE A 485 -30.33 45.02 -27.41
N ASN A 486 -29.18 44.61 -27.96
CA ASN A 486 -28.43 45.41 -28.91
C ASN A 486 -28.79 45.00 -30.35
N SER A 487 -29.32 45.93 -31.15
CA SER A 487 -29.60 45.68 -32.57
C SER A 487 -28.30 45.44 -33.33
N LEU A 488 -28.19 44.28 -33.97
CA LEU A 488 -27.02 43.97 -34.79
C LEU A 488 -26.96 44.88 -36.02
N GLU A 489 -28.11 45.22 -36.62
CA GLU A 489 -28.17 46.21 -37.70
C GLU A 489 -27.64 47.58 -37.29
N LYS A 490 -27.98 48.06 -36.08
CA LYS A 490 -27.41 49.30 -35.54
C LYS A 490 -25.88 49.20 -35.41
N ILE A 491 -25.37 48.13 -34.79
CA ILE A 491 -23.91 47.93 -34.62
C ILE A 491 -23.22 47.94 -35.98
N LEU A 492 -23.76 47.21 -36.97
CA LEU A 492 -23.20 47.18 -38.32
C LEU A 492 -23.26 48.54 -39.03
N SER A 493 -24.33 49.32 -38.82
CA SER A 493 -24.44 50.68 -39.32
C SER A 493 -23.40 51.62 -38.68
N ASP A 494 -23.20 51.54 -37.37
CA ASP A 494 -22.22 52.34 -36.63
C ASP A 494 -20.79 51.98 -37.05
N LEU A 495 -20.49 50.69 -37.22
CA LEU A 495 -19.24 50.19 -37.78
C LEU A 495 -19.04 50.65 -39.24
N SER A 496 -20.11 50.68 -40.05
CA SER A 496 -20.04 51.21 -41.41
C SER A 496 -19.72 52.70 -41.43
N LEU A 497 -20.28 53.50 -40.51
CA LEU A 497 -19.93 54.91 -40.36
C LEU A 497 -18.47 55.09 -39.94
N LEU A 498 -17.98 54.24 -39.03
CA LEU A 498 -16.57 54.22 -38.64
C LEU A 498 -15.65 53.86 -39.80
N SER A 499 -16.06 52.94 -40.68
CA SER A 499 -15.26 52.51 -41.84
C SER A 499 -14.96 53.62 -42.85
N VAL A 500 -15.70 54.75 -42.81
CA VAL A 500 -15.44 55.94 -43.65
C VAL A 500 -14.18 56.68 -43.22
N LEU A 501 -13.64 56.41 -42.02
CA LEU A 501 -12.34 56.91 -41.61
C LEU A 501 -11.25 56.34 -42.55
N GLN A 502 -10.44 57.23 -43.14
CA GLN A 502 -9.36 56.85 -44.08
C GLN A 502 -8.32 55.88 -43.49
N ASN A 503 -8.33 55.69 -42.18
CA ASN A 503 -7.35 54.94 -41.42
C ASN A 503 -7.76 53.48 -41.17
N ILE A 504 -8.88 53.01 -41.74
CA ILE A 504 -9.33 51.62 -41.61
C ILE A 504 -9.17 50.92 -42.96
N ARG A 505 -8.42 49.81 -42.98
CA ARG A 505 -8.21 49.02 -44.20
C ARG A 505 -9.24 47.92 -44.35
N THR A 506 -9.41 47.10 -43.31
CA THR A 506 -10.41 46.02 -43.28
C THR A 506 -11.09 45.95 -41.93
N MET A 507 -12.32 45.45 -41.94
CA MET A 507 -13.06 45.09 -40.73
C MET A 507 -13.65 43.69 -40.93
N THR A 508 -13.30 42.78 -40.04
CA THR A 508 -13.76 41.39 -40.06
C THR A 508 -14.54 41.10 -38.79
N ILE A 509 -15.74 40.56 -38.93
CA ILE A 509 -16.63 40.25 -37.80
C ILE A 509 -16.86 38.75 -37.75
N PHE A 510 -16.62 38.17 -36.59
CA PHE A 510 -16.86 36.78 -36.24
C PHE A 510 -17.98 36.77 -35.19
N LEU A 511 -19.07 36.10 -35.51
CA LEU A 511 -20.22 35.95 -34.63
C LEU A 511 -20.40 34.46 -34.33
N ASP A 512 -20.29 34.13 -33.05
CA ASP A 512 -20.46 32.79 -32.50
C ASP A 512 -21.72 32.81 -31.62
N ILE A 513 -22.86 32.51 -32.24
CA ILE A 513 -24.21 32.82 -31.74
C ILE A 513 -25.09 31.59 -31.56
#